data_AF-A0A094PPX4-F1
#
_entry.id   AF-A0A094PPX4-F1
#
_cell.length_a   1.000
_cell.length_b   1.000
_cell.length_c   1.000
_cell.angle_alpha   90.00
_cell.angle_beta   90.00
_cell.angle_gamma   90.00
#
_symmetry.space_group_name_H-M   'P 1'
#
loop_
_entity.id
_entity.type
_entity.pdbx_description
1 polymer ?
#
loop_
_entity_poly.entity_id
_entity_poly.type
_entity_poly.pdbx_seq_one_letter_code
_entity_poly.pdbx_strand_id
1 'polypeptide(L)' 'MNYALELGQTAKPEALMFYILAPLAVAAAIGMLVVKKAVHSAILLAWVMITLAIFYIAQDAAFLGIVQ' A
#
# COMPACT_ATOMS: atom_id res chain seq x y z
N MET A 1 27.92 -12.80 10.12
CA MET A 1 27.63 -12.94 8.67
C MET A 1 26.31 -13.68 8.41
N ASN A 2 25.98 -14.75 9.15
CA ASN A 2 24.73 -15.51 8.92
C ASN A 2 23.46 -14.81 9.45
N TYR A 3 23.55 -14.01 10.52
CA TYR A 3 22.39 -13.26 11.05
C TYR A 3 21.84 -12.18 10.10
N ALA A 4 22.68 -11.63 9.21
CA ALA A 4 22.27 -10.60 8.24
C ALA A 4 21.43 -11.17 7.09
N LEU A 5 21.61 -12.46 6.77
CA LEU A 5 20.80 -13.15 5.75
C LEU A 5 19.44 -13.56 6.30
N GLU A 6 19.36 -13.90 7.58
CA GLU A 6 18.13 -14.32 8.27
C GLU A 6 17.21 -13.11 8.57
N LEU A 7 17.77 -11.99 9.04
CA LEU A 7 17.07 -10.69 9.15
C LEU A 7 16.67 -10.15 7.77
N GLY A 8 17.50 -10.39 6.75
CA GLY A 8 17.21 -10.02 5.37
C GLY A 8 16.15 -10.88 4.70
N GLN A 9 15.79 -12.04 5.25
CA GLN A 9 14.68 -12.88 4.75
C GLN A 9 13.34 -12.48 5.35
N THR A 10 13.30 -12.10 6.63
CA THR A 10 12.08 -11.63 7.29
C THR A 10 11.72 -10.21 6.93
N ALA A 11 12.67 -9.30 6.68
CA ALA A 11 12.38 -7.93 6.24
C ALA A 11 12.09 -7.78 4.74
N LYS A 12 12.30 -8.84 3.95
CA LYS A 12 12.07 -8.84 2.50
C LYS A 12 10.60 -8.72 2.09
N PRO A 13 9.66 -9.50 2.64
CA PRO A 13 8.26 -9.45 2.19
C PRO A 13 7.59 -8.11 2.45
N GLU A 14 7.74 -7.50 3.62
CA GLU A 14 7.13 -6.19 3.92
C GLU A 14 7.80 -5.07 3.13
N ALA A 15 9.14 -5.11 2.99
CA ALA A 15 9.86 -4.14 2.17
C ALA A 15 9.45 -4.26 0.69
N LEU A 16 9.33 -5.48 0.15
CA LEU A 16 8.87 -5.70 -1.22
C LEU A 16 7.42 -5.20 -1.42
N MET A 17 6.53 -5.47 -0.46
CA MET A 17 5.17 -4.95 -0.47
C MET A 17 5.16 -3.42 -0.46
N PHE A 18 5.97 -2.78 0.39
CA PHE A 18 6.12 -1.33 0.43
C PHE A 18 6.63 -0.76 -0.90
N TYR A 19 7.70 -1.32 -1.46
CA TYR A 19 8.27 -0.83 -2.72
C TYR A 19 7.36 -1.00 -3.93
N ILE A 20 6.38 -1.91 -3.90
CA ILE A 20 5.41 -2.10 -4.99
C ILE A 20 4.14 -1.28 -4.74
N LEU A 21 3.54 -1.40 -3.57
CA LEU A 21 2.25 -0.78 -3.26
C LEU A 21 2.36 0.73 -3.05
N ALA A 22 3.47 1.25 -2.51
CA ALA A 22 3.64 2.68 -2.29
C ALA A 22 3.63 3.50 -3.59
N PRO A 23 4.43 3.17 -4.63
CA PRO A 23 4.36 3.89 -5.90
C PRO A 23 3.01 3.71 -6.60
N LEU A 24 2.35 2.56 -6.44
CA LEU A 24 0.99 2.33 -6.95
C LEU A 24 -0.05 3.25 -6.30
N ALA A 25 0.00 3.41 -4.96
CA ALA A 25 -0.84 4.35 -4.24
C ALA A 25 -0.60 5.81 -4.67
N VAL A 26 0.67 6.20 -4.83
CA VAL A 26 1.05 7.55 -5.28
C VAL A 26 0.56 7.80 -6.72
N ALA A 27 0.74 6.83 -7.63
CA ALA A 27 0.25 6.92 -8.99
C ALA A 27 -1.29 7.05 -9.04
N ALA A 28 -2.01 6.30 -8.19
CA ALA A 28 -3.47 6.39 -8.09
C ALA A 28 -3.93 7.74 -7.52
N ALA A 29 -3.24 8.27 -6.51
CA ALA A 29 -3.53 9.58 -5.92
C ALA A 29 -3.27 10.73 -6.92
N ILE A 30 -2.19 10.66 -7.69
CA ILE A 30 -1.91 11.62 -8.77
C ILE A 30 -2.98 11.47 -9.88
N GLY A 31 -3.31 10.23 -10.25
CA GLY A 31 -4.37 9.95 -11.22
C GLY A 31 -5.68 10.61 -10.84
N MET A 32 -6.04 10.58 -9.56
CA MET A 32 -7.27 11.18 -9.02
C MET A 32 -7.38 12.68 -9.35
N LEU A 33 -6.26 13.42 -9.29
CA LEU A 33 -6.21 14.85 -9.58
C LEU A 33 -6.37 15.16 -11.08
N VAL A 34 -6.01 14.22 -11.96
CA VAL A 34 -6.01 14.42 -13.41
C VAL A 34 -7.34 14.00 -14.05
N VAL A 35 -8.18 13.20 -13.38
CA VAL A 35 -9.41 12.70 -14.01
C VAL A 35 -10.54 13.75 -14.01
N LYS A 36 -11.04 14.08 -15.20
CA LYS A 36 -12.14 15.04 -15.43
C LYS A 36 -13.53 14.59 -14.93
N LYS A 37 -13.70 13.31 -14.59
CA LYS A 37 -14.99 12.72 -14.16
C LYS A 37 -14.88 12.26 -12.71
N ALA A 38 -15.76 12.78 -11.85
CA ALA A 38 -15.82 12.45 -10.43
C ALA A 38 -15.90 10.93 -10.15
N VAL A 39 -16.58 10.17 -11.01
CA VAL A 39 -16.71 8.70 -10.87
C VAL A 39 -15.36 7.98 -10.95
N HIS A 40 -14.49 8.37 -11.89
CA HIS A 40 -13.18 7.72 -12.03
C HIS A 40 -12.23 8.14 -10.89
N SER A 41 -12.34 9.39 -10.43
CA SER A 41 -11.66 9.88 -9.25
C SER A 41 -12.07 9.10 -7.99
N ALA A 42 -13.34 8.73 -7.84
CA ALA A 42 -13.82 7.92 -6.72
C ALA A 42 -13.28 6.48 -6.74
N ILE A 43 -13.15 5.87 -7.92
CA ILE A 43 -12.55 4.53 -8.07
C ILE A 43 -11.06 4.56 -7.70
N LEU A 44 -10.33 5.60 -8.10
CA LEU A 44 -8.93 5.80 -7.71
C LEU A 44 -8.79 6.04 -6.20
N LEU A 45 -9.77 6.71 -5.58
CA LEU A 45 -9.81 6.87 -4.13
C LEU A 45 -10.03 5.53 -3.41
N ALA A 46 -10.95 4.71 -3.89
CA ALA A 46 -11.16 3.36 -3.36
C ALA A 46 -9.89 2.50 -3.47
N TRP A 47 -9.14 2.62 -4.58
CA TRP A 47 -7.86 1.94 -4.75
C TRP A 47 -6.80 2.37 -3.70
N VAL A 48 -6.71 3.67 -3.40
CA VAL A 48 -5.82 4.18 -2.36
C VAL A 48 -6.23 3.64 -0.98
N MET A 49 -7.52 3.61 -0.66
CA MET A 49 -8.01 3.07 0.61
C MET A 49 -7.66 1.60 0.80
N ILE A 50 -7.85 0.76 -0.23
CA ILE A 50 -7.46 -0.65 -0.21
C ILE A 50 -5.96 -0.82 -0.02
N THR A 51 -5.15 0.01 -0.69
CA THR A 51 -3.69 -0.05 -0.55
C THR A 51 -3.24 0.28 0.87
N LEU A 52 -3.88 1.26 1.51
CA LEU A 52 -3.63 1.60 2.92
C LEU A 52 -4.09 0.49 3.88
N ALA A 53 -5.23 -0.14 3.60
CA ALA A 53 -5.73 -1.27 4.38
C ALA A 53 -4.71 -2.44 4.42
N ILE A 54 -4.12 -2.75 3.26
CA ILE A 54 -3.07 -3.78 3.13
C ILE A 54 -1.83 -3.38 3.93
N PHE A 55 -1.42 -2.11 3.90
CA PHE A 55 -0.29 -1.64 4.70
C PHE A 55 -0.55 -1.72 6.20
N TYR A 56 -1.75 -1.38 6.66
CA TYR A 56 -2.09 -1.49 8.07
C TYR A 56 -2.07 -2.94 8.54
N ILE A 57 -2.59 -3.89 7.75
CA ILE A 57 -2.50 -5.32 8.09
C ILE A 57 -1.05 -5.80 8.10
N ALA A 58 -0.22 -5.36 7.15
CA ALA A 58 1.19 -5.73 7.08
C ALA A 58 2.05 -5.13 8.21
N GLN A 59 1.61 -4.04 8.86
CA GLN A 59 2.29 -3.38 9.97
C GLN A 59 1.73 -3.78 11.35
N ASP A 60 1.12 -4.97 11.46
CA ASP A 60 0.46 -5.46 12.68
C ASP A 60 -0.71 -4.60 13.20
N ALA A 61 -1.23 -3.67 12.38
CA ALA A 61 -2.38 -2.82 12.68
C ALA A 61 -3.68 -3.34 12.02
N ALA A 62 -3.96 -4.64 12.17
CA ALA A 62 -5.06 -5.31 11.45
C ALA A 62 -6.44 -4.70 11.70
N PHE A 63 -6.71 -4.19 12.91
CA PHE A 63 -7.99 -3.53 13.22
C PHE A 63 -8.24 -2.30 12.33
N LEU A 64 -7.20 -1.47 12.12
CA LEU A 64 -7.30 -0.28 11.27
C LEU A 64 -7.41 -0.65 9.78
N GLY A 65 -6.81 -1.76 9.37
CA GLY A 65 -6.93 -2.24 7.99
C GLY A 65 -8.30 -2.83 7.65
N ILE A 66 -8.98 -3.49 8.59
CA ILE A 66 -10.29 -4.12 8.35
C ILE A 66 -11.42 -3.08 8.24
N VAL A 67 -11.30 -1.93 8.90
CA VAL A 67 -12.33 -0.87 8.92
C VAL A 67 -12.23 0.13 7.75
N GLN A 68 -11.14 0.07 6.99
CA GLN A 68 -10.78 0.99 5.91
C GLN A 68 -11.45 0.58 4.59
#